data_AF-A0A3P7DQ93-F1
#
_entry.id   AF-A0A3P7DQ93-F1
#
_cell.length_a   1.000
_cell.length_b   1.000
_cell.length_c   1.000
_cell.angle_alpha   90.00
_cell.angle_beta   90.00
_cell.angle_gamma   90.00
#
_symmetry.space_group_name_H-M   'P 1'
#
loop_
_entity.id
_entity.type
_entity.pdbx_description
1 polymer ?
#
loop_
_entity_poly.entity_id
_entity_poly.type
_entity_poly.pdbx_seq_one_letter_code
_entity_poly.pdbx_strand_id
1 'polypeptide(L)'
;MWKIDFSTPCRAVIFSSILLLPCSFLLCQLACQLFAGNFGYCHGAMDLYHKFAQEVDTSQKKFVERLREAFAIPSISGQPQRRADVIHGPVDEDGTTIILSAIFRSKLGANVELCDIGKQTLSDGSIINLPLVLFGTLDNNKAKKTLLIYDHLDVQPAKNLDG
;
A
#
# COMPACT_ATOMS: atom_id res chain seq x y z
N MET A 1 6.90 20.44 10.55
CA MET A 1 5.73 21.32 10.35
C MET A 1 5.55 21.50 8.85
N TRP A 2 4.60 20.79 8.25
CA TRP A 2 4.28 20.88 6.82
C TRP A 2 2.84 21.36 6.71
N LYS A 3 2.62 22.46 5.99
CA LYS A 3 1.29 23.03 5.71
C LYS A 3 0.71 22.30 4.50
N ILE A 4 -0.57 21.92 4.59
CA ILE A 4 -1.34 21.37 3.48
C ILE A 4 -2.18 22.50 2.89
N ASP A 5 -2.06 22.70 1.59
CA ASP A 5 -2.90 23.59 0.78
C ASP A 5 -4.14 22.82 0.30
N PHE A 6 -5.34 23.35 0.55
CA PHE A 6 -6.63 22.76 0.20
C PHE A 6 -7.19 23.28 -1.14
N SER A 7 -6.39 24.00 -1.94
CA SER A 7 -6.89 24.69 -3.15
C SER A 7 -7.09 23.80 -4.39
N THR A 8 -6.74 22.51 -4.36
CA THR A 8 -6.92 21.62 -5.53
C THR A 8 -7.82 20.42 -5.22
N PRO A 9 -8.79 20.06 -6.09
CA PRO A 9 -9.85 19.09 -5.79
C PRO A 9 -9.40 17.63 -5.97
N CYS A 10 -8.12 17.34 -5.78
CA CYS A 10 -7.56 15.99 -5.89
C CYS A 10 -6.39 15.87 -4.92
N ARG A 11 -6.38 14.76 -4.16
CA ARG A 11 -5.32 14.28 -3.25
C ARG A 11 -5.45 14.75 -1.79
N ALA A 12 -5.92 13.84 -0.93
CA ALA A 12 -5.73 13.89 0.52
C ALA A 12 -4.48 13.09 0.90
N VAL A 13 -3.72 13.55 1.90
CA VAL A 13 -2.42 12.98 2.33
C VAL A 13 -2.26 13.10 3.87
N ILE A 14 -1.97 11.95 4.52
CA ILE A 14 -1.26 11.65 5.82
C ILE A 14 -1.95 12.07 7.17
N PHE A 15 -2.09 11.18 8.20
CA PHE A 15 -1.11 10.85 9.27
C PHE A 15 -1.42 9.58 10.09
N SER A 16 -0.34 8.94 10.58
CA SER A 16 -0.29 7.77 11.48
C SER A 16 -0.42 8.11 12.97
N SER A 17 -1.04 7.19 13.73
CA SER A 17 -0.58 6.57 15.00
C SER A 17 -1.64 6.53 16.12
N ILE A 18 -2.06 5.32 16.48
CA ILE A 18 -2.26 4.80 17.85
C ILE A 18 -3.44 5.36 18.70
N LEU A 19 -4.43 4.50 19.01
CA LEU A 19 -4.67 3.88 20.35
C LEU A 19 -6.16 3.43 20.51
N LEU A 20 -6.33 2.14 20.82
CA LEU A 20 -7.35 1.49 21.66
C LEU A 20 -8.83 1.96 21.63
N LEU A 21 -9.73 1.05 21.24
CA LEU A 21 -11.02 0.82 21.94
C LEU A 21 -11.62 -0.54 21.54
N PRO A 22 -11.78 -1.51 22.46
CA PRO A 22 -12.54 -2.73 22.24
C PRO A 22 -13.97 -2.53 22.76
N CYS A 23 -14.87 -1.99 21.94
CA CYS A 23 -16.28 -1.91 22.33
C CYS A 23 -17.21 -1.64 21.13
N SER A 24 -17.37 -2.62 20.23
CA SER A 24 -18.36 -2.47 19.14
C SER A 24 -19.06 -3.75 18.68
N PHE A 25 -18.73 -4.92 19.22
CA PHE A 25 -19.41 -6.16 18.81
C PHE A 25 -20.87 -6.26 19.29
N LEU A 26 -21.24 -5.62 20.42
CA LEU A 26 -22.60 -5.71 20.96
C LEU A 26 -23.60 -4.69 20.36
N LEU A 27 -23.11 -3.58 19.83
CA LEU A 27 -23.95 -2.58 19.13
C LEU A 27 -24.25 -2.97 17.68
N CYS A 28 -23.40 -3.78 17.04
CA CYS A 28 -23.64 -4.27 15.68
C CYS A 28 -24.75 -5.35 15.65
N GLN A 29 -24.86 -6.20 16.68
CA GLN A 29 -25.91 -7.21 16.75
C GLN A 29 -27.30 -6.65 17.07
N LEU A 30 -27.41 -5.59 17.88
CA LEU A 30 -28.71 -4.95 18.15
C LEU A 30 -29.24 -4.10 16.98
N ALA A 31 -28.37 -3.50 16.17
CA ALA A 31 -28.79 -2.79 14.96
C ALA A 31 -29.37 -3.75 13.89
N CYS A 32 -28.94 -5.01 13.89
CA CYS A 32 -29.44 -6.03 12.96
C CYS A 32 -30.85 -6.54 13.33
N GLN A 33 -31.29 -6.39 14.58
CA GLN A 33 -32.61 -6.84 15.02
C GLN A 33 -33.72 -5.78 14.87
N LEU A 34 -33.39 -4.49 14.72
CA LEU A 34 -34.37 -3.42 14.53
C LEU A 34 -34.64 -3.08 13.05
N PHE A 35 -33.83 -3.57 12.12
CA PHE A 35 -34.09 -3.50 10.68
C PHE A 35 -34.35 -4.91 10.11
N ALA A 36 -35.43 -5.54 10.55
CA ALA A 36 -35.97 -6.78 9.98
C ALA A 36 -36.54 -6.61 8.55
N GLY A 37 -35.98 -5.67 7.76
CA GLY A 37 -36.36 -5.37 6.38
C GLY A 37 -35.24 -5.60 5.35
N ASN A 38 -34.06 -6.09 5.75
CA ASN A 38 -32.90 -6.21 4.84
C ASN A 38 -32.12 -7.53 4.94
N PHE A 39 -32.78 -8.62 5.32
CA PHE A 39 -32.16 -9.94 5.52
C PHE A 39 -31.43 -10.49 4.28
N GLY A 40 -31.84 -10.08 3.07
CA GLY A 40 -31.21 -10.50 1.82
C GLY A 40 -29.83 -9.88 1.55
N TYR A 41 -29.60 -8.63 1.98
CA TYR A 41 -28.34 -7.93 1.71
C TYR A 41 -27.19 -8.48 2.58
N CYS A 42 -27.49 -8.84 3.83
CA CYS A 42 -26.52 -9.42 4.75
C CYS A 42 -26.03 -10.80 4.30
N HIS A 43 -26.91 -11.63 3.71
CA HIS A 43 -26.52 -12.96 3.23
C HIS A 43 -25.55 -12.89 2.03
N GLY A 44 -25.84 -12.03 1.05
CA GLY A 44 -24.97 -11.85 -0.12
C GLY A 44 -23.60 -11.26 0.22
N ALA A 45 -23.54 -10.31 1.17
CA ALA A 45 -22.29 -9.73 1.63
C ALA A 45 -21.42 -10.76 2.38
N MET A 46 -22.02 -11.60 3.23
CA MET A 46 -21.29 -12.66 3.93
C MET A 46 -20.79 -13.73 2.96
N ASP A 47 -21.59 -14.16 1.99
CA ASP A 47 -21.16 -15.12 0.96
C ASP A 47 -19.96 -14.61 0.14
N LEU A 48 -19.98 -13.32 -0.24
CA LEU A 48 -18.85 -12.69 -0.93
C LEU A 48 -17.58 -12.68 -0.06
N TYR A 49 -17.71 -12.31 1.22
CA TYR A 49 -16.58 -12.32 2.16
C TYR A 49 -16.02 -13.74 2.34
N HIS A 50 -16.87 -14.76 2.48
CA HIS A 50 -16.43 -16.14 2.62
C HIS A 50 -15.68 -16.64 1.38
N LYS A 51 -16.17 -16.33 0.17
CA LYS A 51 -15.46 -16.65 -1.07
C LYS A 51 -14.11 -15.95 -1.15
N PHE A 52 -14.05 -14.67 -0.77
CA PHE A 52 -12.80 -13.92 -0.72
C PHE A 52 -11.80 -14.53 0.28
N ALA A 53 -12.26 -14.84 1.50
CA ALA A 53 -11.43 -15.45 2.53
C ALA A 53 -10.87 -16.82 2.07
N GLN A 54 -11.71 -17.65 1.45
CA GLN A 54 -11.27 -18.92 0.88
C GLN A 54 -10.20 -18.74 -0.20
N GLU A 55 -10.36 -17.77 -1.10
CA GLU A 55 -9.35 -17.47 -2.13
C GLU A 55 -8.02 -16.98 -1.53
N VAL A 56 -8.09 -16.21 -0.45
CA VAL A 56 -6.90 -15.78 0.29
C VAL A 56 -6.19 -16.98 0.91
N ASP A 57 -6.94 -17.88 1.56
CA ASP A 57 -6.42 -19.07 2.21
C ASP A 57 -5.76 -20.03 1.21
N THR A 58 -6.39 -20.28 0.06
CA THR A 58 -5.83 -21.14 -0.99
C THR A 58 -4.61 -20.53 -1.67
N SER A 59 -4.52 -19.19 -1.71
CA SER A 59 -3.40 -18.46 -2.31
C SER A 59 -2.24 -18.15 -1.36
N GLN A 60 -2.28 -18.56 -0.09
CA GLN A 60 -1.26 -18.20 0.92
C GLN A 60 0.18 -18.43 0.46
N LYS A 61 0.48 -19.61 -0.11
CA LYS A 61 1.85 -19.94 -0.59
C LYS A 61 2.37 -18.92 -1.60
N LYS A 62 1.51 -18.47 -2.53
CA LYS A 62 1.86 -17.47 -3.53
C LYS A 62 2.13 -16.09 -2.90
N PHE A 63 1.39 -15.74 -1.85
CA PHE A 63 1.60 -14.48 -1.15
C PHE A 63 2.91 -14.48 -0.34
N VAL A 64 3.21 -15.60 0.34
CA VAL A 64 4.49 -15.78 1.04
C VAL A 64 5.66 -15.69 0.06
N GLU A 65 5.55 -16.32 -1.11
CA GLU A 65 6.62 -16.28 -2.10
C GLU A 65 6.84 -14.87 -2.66
N ARG A 66 5.76 -14.15 -2.97
CA ARG A 66 5.85 -12.74 -3.38
C ARG A 66 6.47 -11.87 -2.29
N LEU A 67 6.12 -12.11 -1.03
CA LEU A 67 6.70 -11.38 0.10
C LEU A 67 8.21 -11.67 0.21
N ARG A 68 8.61 -12.94 0.06
CA ARG A 68 10.01 -13.36 0.04
C ARG A 68 10.81 -12.66 -1.07
N GLU A 69 10.26 -12.60 -2.28
CA GLU A 69 10.88 -11.90 -3.41
C GLU A 69 11.04 -10.39 -3.13
N ALA A 70 10.00 -9.75 -2.57
CA ALA A 70 10.04 -8.34 -2.23
C ALA A 70 11.09 -8.02 -1.15
N PHE A 71 11.17 -8.85 -0.11
CA PHE A 71 12.11 -8.68 1.01
C PHE A 71 13.55 -9.08 0.68
N ALA A 72 13.78 -9.82 -0.40
CA ALA A 72 15.14 -10.12 -0.87
C ALA A 72 15.90 -8.86 -1.30
N ILE A 73 15.21 -7.74 -1.45
CA ILE A 73 15.78 -6.48 -1.93
C ILE A 73 16.01 -5.55 -0.76
N PRO A 74 17.26 -5.18 -0.48
CA PRO A 74 17.61 -4.38 0.68
C PRO A 74 17.36 -2.90 0.41
N SER A 75 16.08 -2.51 0.30
CA SER A 75 15.59 -1.14 0.06
C SER A 75 15.84 -0.21 1.26
N ILE A 76 17.08 -0.08 1.70
CA ILE A 76 17.46 0.67 2.91
C ILE A 76 17.65 2.16 2.58
N SER A 77 16.64 2.99 2.85
CA SER A 77 16.66 4.43 2.56
C SER A 77 17.70 5.22 3.35
N GLY A 78 18.04 4.75 4.55
CA GLY A 78 19.06 5.34 5.42
C GLY A 78 20.51 5.15 4.95
N GLN A 79 20.74 4.36 3.90
CA GLN A 79 22.07 4.10 3.34
C GLN A 79 22.16 4.68 1.92
N PRO A 80 22.82 5.83 1.71
CA PRO A 80 22.94 6.46 0.38
C PRO A 80 23.40 5.51 -0.73
N GLN A 81 24.34 4.62 -0.43
CA GLN A 81 24.85 3.60 -1.36
C GLN A 81 23.79 2.58 -1.82
N ARG A 82 22.67 2.45 -1.09
CA ARG A 82 21.53 1.59 -1.43
C ARG A 82 20.38 2.34 -2.10
N ARG A 83 20.57 3.62 -2.44
CA ARG A 83 19.51 4.43 -3.06
C ARG A 83 18.95 3.80 -4.33
N ALA A 84 19.79 3.09 -5.10
CA ALA A 84 19.34 2.33 -6.27
C ALA A 84 18.32 1.25 -5.89
N ASP A 85 18.58 0.47 -4.84
CA ASP A 85 17.67 -0.56 -4.34
C ASP A 85 16.31 0.01 -3.93
N VAL A 86 16.26 1.25 -3.43
CA VAL A 86 15.03 1.95 -3.03
C VAL A 86 14.27 2.53 -4.22
N ILE A 87 14.98 3.14 -5.18
CA ILE A 87 14.38 3.73 -6.37
C ILE A 87 13.75 2.65 -7.25
N HIS A 88 14.46 1.54 -7.39
CA HIS A 88 14.10 0.48 -8.33
C HIS A 88 13.25 -0.61 -7.67
N GLY A 89 13.41 -0.84 -6.36
CA GLY A 89 12.79 -1.98 -5.70
C GLY A 89 13.15 -3.29 -6.44
N PRO A 90 12.29 -4.31 -6.36
CA PRO A 90 12.33 -5.41 -7.31
C PRO A 90 12.11 -4.84 -8.71
N VAL A 91 13.07 -5.06 -9.60
CA VAL A 91 12.95 -4.70 -11.02
C VAL A 91 12.77 -5.95 -11.86
N ASP A 92 12.02 -5.78 -12.95
CA ASP A 92 12.05 -6.73 -14.05
C ASP A 92 13.43 -6.77 -14.74
N GLU A 93 13.56 -7.70 -15.67
CA GLU A 93 14.80 -8.05 -16.34
C GLU A 93 15.44 -6.91 -17.16
N ASP A 94 14.72 -5.83 -17.45
CA ASP A 94 15.23 -4.64 -18.15
C ASP A 94 15.68 -3.49 -17.22
N GLY A 95 15.46 -3.61 -15.91
CA GLY A 95 15.87 -2.61 -14.92
C GLY A 95 15.08 -1.29 -14.95
N THR A 96 14.01 -1.21 -15.75
CA THR A 96 13.25 0.04 -15.92
C THR A 96 11.93 0.07 -15.15
N THR A 97 11.38 -1.08 -14.74
CA THR A 97 10.08 -1.11 -14.06
C THR A 97 10.19 -1.58 -12.62
N ILE A 98 9.76 -0.74 -11.68
CA ILE A 98 9.50 -1.19 -10.30
C ILE A 98 8.42 -2.27 -10.39
N ILE A 99 8.69 -3.50 -9.96
CA ILE A 99 7.82 -4.69 -10.05
C ILE A 99 6.42 -4.40 -9.51
N LEU A 100 6.30 -3.57 -8.48
CA LEU A 100 4.99 -3.14 -7.97
C LEU A 100 4.21 -2.33 -9.02
N SER A 101 4.85 -1.41 -9.72
CA SER A 101 4.21 -0.67 -10.82
C SER A 101 3.81 -1.60 -11.97
N ALA A 102 4.63 -2.60 -12.30
CA ALA A 102 4.29 -3.63 -13.29
C ALA A 102 3.09 -4.48 -12.83
N ILE A 103 3.07 -4.89 -11.57
CA ILE A 103 1.96 -5.67 -11.00
C ILE A 103 0.67 -4.84 -11.02
N PHE A 104 0.70 -3.60 -10.53
CA PHE A 104 -0.46 -2.74 -10.49
C PHE A 104 -1.01 -2.46 -11.90
N ARG A 105 -0.15 -2.17 -12.88
CA ARG A 105 -0.58 -1.97 -14.28
C ARG A 105 -1.08 -3.27 -14.92
N SER A 106 -0.23 -4.29 -14.98
CA SER A 106 -0.44 -5.47 -15.82
C SER A 106 -1.36 -6.53 -15.20
N LYS A 107 -1.42 -6.63 -13.86
CA LYS A 107 -2.24 -7.65 -13.18
C LYS A 107 -3.55 -7.08 -12.64
N LEU A 108 -3.55 -5.82 -12.20
CA LEU A 108 -4.74 -5.20 -11.61
C LEU A 108 -5.43 -4.21 -12.55
N GLY A 109 -4.78 -3.77 -13.63
CA GLY A 109 -5.35 -2.76 -14.54
C GLY A 109 -5.40 -1.37 -13.93
N ALA A 110 -4.54 -1.10 -12.93
CA ALA A 110 -4.45 0.22 -12.32
C ALA A 110 -3.71 1.20 -13.26
N ASN A 111 -4.14 2.45 -13.26
CA ASN A 111 -3.34 3.54 -13.81
C ASN A 111 -2.27 3.89 -12.76
N VAL A 112 -1.01 3.80 -13.16
CA VAL A 112 0.13 4.04 -12.27
C VAL A 112 0.99 5.16 -12.83
N GLU A 113 1.38 6.08 -11.96
CA GLU A 113 2.32 7.17 -12.19
C GLU A 113 3.51 7.01 -11.22
N LEU A 114 4.73 7.14 -11.72
CA LEU A 114 5.92 7.23 -10.89
C LEU A 114 6.37 8.70 -10.87
N CYS A 115 6.25 9.35 -9.72
CA CYS A 115 6.58 10.76 -9.57
C CYS A 115 8.01 10.94 -9.06
N ASP A 116 8.81 11.69 -9.80
CA ASP A 116 10.09 12.23 -9.32
C ASP A 116 9.83 13.38 -8.35
N ILE A 117 10.33 13.25 -7.12
CA ILE A 117 10.17 14.23 -6.03
C ILE A 117 11.45 15.04 -5.78
N GLY A 118 12.43 14.95 -6.67
CA GLY A 118 13.64 15.76 -6.67
C GLY A 118 14.85 15.07 -6.05
N LYS A 119 15.72 15.88 -5.44
CA LYS A 119 17.04 15.45 -4.96
C LYS A 119 17.20 15.73 -3.47
N GLN A 120 17.99 14.91 -2.81
CA GLN A 120 18.41 15.05 -1.42
C GLN A 120 19.87 15.46 -1.36
N THR A 121 20.17 16.54 -0.65
CA THR A 121 21.54 16.90 -0.26
C THR A 121 21.88 16.17 1.04
N LEU A 122 22.98 15.41 1.02
CA LEU A 122 23.49 14.69 2.18
C LEU A 122 24.35 15.57 3.08
N SER A 123 24.69 15.07 4.26
CA SER A 123 25.50 15.79 5.25
C SER A 123 26.94 16.08 4.79
N ASP A 124 27.46 15.29 3.84
CA ASP A 124 28.77 15.51 3.21
C ASP A 124 28.70 16.48 2.00
N GLY A 125 27.52 17.02 1.71
CA GLY A 125 27.26 17.92 0.58
C GLY A 125 26.99 17.21 -0.75
N SER A 126 27.12 15.89 -0.82
CA SER A 126 26.76 15.14 -2.05
C SER A 126 25.26 15.19 -2.30
N ILE A 127 24.85 15.11 -3.57
CA ILE A 127 23.47 15.22 -4.01
C ILE A 127 23.05 13.91 -4.68
N ILE A 128 22.01 13.28 -4.15
CA ILE A 128 21.45 12.03 -4.68
C ILE A 128 19.96 12.19 -5.00
N ASN A 129 19.44 11.41 -5.95
CA ASN A 129 18.00 11.44 -6.26
C ASN A 129 17.19 10.86 -5.11
N LEU A 130 16.04 11.48 -4.79
CA LEU A 130 15.06 10.89 -3.87
C LEU A 130 14.39 9.66 -4.51
N PRO A 131 13.92 8.70 -3.71
CA PRO A 131 13.08 7.61 -4.21
C PRO A 131 11.84 8.15 -4.93
N LEU A 132 11.43 7.47 -6.00
CA LEU A 132 10.19 7.81 -6.71
C LEU A 132 8.98 7.50 -5.82
N VAL A 133 7.93 8.31 -5.96
CA VAL A 133 6.64 8.05 -5.32
C VAL A 133 5.72 7.39 -6.34
N LEU A 134 5.22 6.20 -6.01
CA LEU A 134 4.25 5.49 -6.83
C LEU A 134 2.83 5.96 -6.48
N PHE A 135 2.13 6.53 -7.45
CA PHE A 135 0.70 6.80 -7.38
C PHE A 135 -0.04 5.80 -8.24
N GLY A 136 -0.97 5.05 -7.62
CA GLY A 136 -1.83 4.10 -8.32
C GLY A 136 -3.30 4.48 -8.14
N THR A 137 -4.06 4.44 -9.22
CA THR A 137 -5.53 4.51 -9.20
C THR A 137 -6.11 3.26 -9.85
N LEU A 138 -6.94 2.55 -9.09
CA LEU A 138 -7.65 1.36 -9.56
C LEU A 138 -9.14 1.70 -9.64
N ASP A 139 -9.68 1.71 -10.87
CA ASP A 139 -11.05 2.17 -11.17
C ASP A 139 -11.26 3.69 -10.91
N ASN A 140 -12.21 4.30 -11.60
CA ASN A 140 -12.60 5.71 -11.49
C ASN A 140 -14.13 5.90 -11.41
N ASN A 141 -14.85 4.84 -11.04
CA ASN A 141 -16.30 4.87 -10.93
C ASN A 141 -16.78 5.82 -9.81
N LYS A 142 -17.42 6.94 -10.21
CA LYS A 142 -17.96 7.97 -9.30
C LYS A 142 -19.08 7.49 -8.37
N ALA A 143 -19.71 6.35 -8.65
CA ALA A 143 -20.71 5.76 -7.76
C ALA A 143 -20.10 4.97 -6.60
N LYS A 144 -18.82 4.59 -6.68
CA LYS A 144 -18.10 3.91 -5.60
C LYS A 144 -17.41 4.94 -4.71
N LYS A 145 -17.21 4.59 -3.45
CA LYS A 145 -16.36 5.37 -2.55
C LYS A 145 -14.90 5.19 -2.95
N THR A 146 -14.12 6.26 -2.88
CA THR A 146 -12.66 6.22 -3.08
C THR A 146 -11.97 5.99 -1.74
N LEU A 147 -11.11 4.97 -1.68
CA LEU A 147 -10.22 4.70 -0.55
C LEU A 147 -8.79 5.03 -0.95
N LEU A 148 -8.09 5.83 -0.15
CA LEU A 148 -6.65 6.03 -0.28
C LEU A 148 -5.92 5.01 0.58
N ILE A 149 -4.95 4.32 -0.02
CA ILE A 149 -4.00 3.46 0.67
C ILE A 149 -2.63 4.13 0.56
N TYR A 150 -1.99 4.35 1.70
CA TYR A 150 -0.64 4.88 1.80
C TYR A 150 0.25 3.83 2.47
N ASP A 151 1.44 3.64 1.90
CA ASP A 151 2.44 2.72 2.42
C ASP A 151 3.85 3.18 2.02
N HIS A 152 4.86 2.57 2.62
CA HIS A 152 6.26 2.77 2.27
C HIS A 152 6.94 1.42 1.98
N LEU A 153 7.95 1.44 1.11
CA LEU A 153 8.66 0.24 0.66
C LEU A 153 10.11 0.20 1.08
N ASP A 154 10.60 1.29 1.66
CA ASP A 154 11.91 1.33 2.27
C ASP A 154 11.90 0.63 3.63
N VAL A 155 13.01 -0.04 3.91
CA VAL A 155 13.19 -0.83 5.12
C VAL A 155 14.32 -0.26 5.99
N GLN A 156 14.26 -0.57 7.28
CA GLN A 156 15.37 -0.28 8.17
C GLN A 156 16.55 -1.24 7.90
N PRO A 157 17.79 -0.80 8.17
CA PRO A 157 18.94 -1.69 8.13
C PRO A 157 18.74 -2.86 9.11
N ALA A 158 19.06 -4.08 8.66
CA ALA A 158 19.07 -5.27 9.50
C ALA A 158 20.36 -6.07 9.24
N LYS A 159 20.88 -6.71 10.29
CA LYS A 159 22.02 -7.64 10.26
C LYS A 159 21.56 -9.01 10.73
N ASN A 160 22.28 -10.04 10.30
CA ASN A 160 22.00 -11.42 10.70
C ASN A 160 22.06 -11.67 12.22
N LEU A 161 22.75 -10.79 12.97
CA LEU A 161 22.87 -10.88 14.43
C LEU A 161 21.68 -10.26 15.18
N ASP A 162 20.73 -9.66 14.48
CA ASP A 162 19.60 -8.95 15.09
C ASP A 162 18.40 -9.88 15.41
N GLY A 163 18.51 -11.20 15.17
CA GLY A 163 17.45 -12.20 15.39
C GLY A 163 17.94 -13.42 16.16
#